data_AF-A0A0K8PZ77-F1
#
_entry.id   AF-A0A0K8PZ77-F1
#
_cell.length_a   1.000
_cell.length_b   1.000
_cell.length_c   1.000
_cell.angle_alpha   90.00
_cell.angle_beta   90.00
_cell.angle_gamma   90.00
#
_symmetry.space_group_name_H-M   'P 1'
#
loop_
_entity.id
_entity.type
_entity.pdbx_description
1 polymer ?
#
loop_
_entity_poly.entity_id
_entity_poly.type
_entity_poly.pdbx_seq_one_letter_code
_entity_poly.pdbx_strand_id
1 'polypeptide(L)'
;MTTPEVGEGTGHARYTYRLRVSSTAHSALTAMARKAADAAIGATKQALLEMGRKHGRDVRLVHPTHTTMDCATCGARTKHALPLSERTYTCTACGAASPRDKNSARVMLARAGLNPAGIEGIRPSGAPLPEAA
;
A
#
# COMPACT_ATOMS: atom_id res chain seq x y z
N MET A 1 -53.29 25.46 -30.94
CA MET A 1 -52.45 25.58 -29.75
C MET A 1 -52.24 24.18 -29.21
N THR A 2 -51.09 23.61 -29.57
CA THR A 2 -50.68 22.24 -29.26
C THR A 2 -50.13 22.17 -27.84
N THR A 3 -50.52 21.11 -27.13
CA THR A 3 -50.05 20.68 -25.81
C THR A 3 -48.53 20.51 -25.74
N PRO A 4 -47.89 20.72 -24.58
CA PRO A 4 -46.49 20.34 -24.38
C PRO A 4 -46.38 18.81 -24.20
N GLU A 5 -45.53 18.21 -25.02
CA GLU A 5 -45.12 16.81 -25.00
C GLU A 5 -44.29 16.52 -23.73
N VAL A 6 -44.67 15.45 -23.02
CA VAL A 6 -43.95 14.90 -21.88
C VAL A 6 -42.69 14.18 -22.40
N GLY A 7 -41.53 14.80 -22.18
CA GLY A 7 -40.22 14.20 -22.45
C GLY A 7 -39.90 13.07 -21.47
N GLU A 8 -40.29 11.87 -21.89
CA GLU A 8 -39.86 10.52 -21.52
C GLU A 8 -38.66 10.43 -20.55
N GLY A 9 -38.94 10.01 -19.32
CA GLY A 9 -37.92 9.72 -18.31
C GLY A 9 -37.05 8.55 -18.74
N THR A 10 -35.74 8.78 -18.86
CA THR A 10 -34.73 7.74 -19.02
C THR A 10 -34.72 6.82 -17.80
N GLY A 11 -35.42 5.70 -17.90
CA GLY A 11 -35.41 4.64 -16.89
C GLY A 11 -34.05 3.95 -16.85
N HIS A 12 -33.24 4.23 -15.83
CA HIS A 12 -32.01 3.49 -15.58
C HIS A 12 -32.33 2.16 -14.89
N ALA A 13 -32.28 1.05 -15.64
CA ALA A 13 -32.36 -0.28 -15.06
C ALA A 13 -31.01 -0.69 -14.45
N ARG A 14 -30.92 -0.71 -13.11
CA ARG A 14 -29.82 -1.36 -12.38
C ARG A 14 -30.24 -2.77 -12.00
N TYR A 15 -29.91 -3.75 -12.84
CA TYR A 15 -30.09 -5.15 -12.49
C TYR A 15 -28.90 -5.61 -11.64
N THR A 16 -29.01 -5.53 -10.31
CA THR A 16 -28.08 -6.24 -9.42
C THR A 16 -28.63 -7.65 -9.21
N TYR A 17 -28.24 -8.60 -10.06
CA TYR A 17 -28.44 -9.99 -9.70
C TYR A 17 -27.59 -10.27 -8.45
N ARG A 18 -28.22 -10.70 -7.35
CA ARG A 18 -27.51 -11.36 -6.27
C ARG A 18 -27.42 -12.83 -6.64
N LEU A 19 -26.39 -13.19 -7.39
CA LEU A 19 -26.11 -14.59 -7.69
C LEU A 19 -25.71 -15.28 -6.38
N ARG A 20 -26.55 -16.19 -5.88
CA ARG A 20 -26.17 -17.12 -4.82
C ARG A 20 -25.29 -18.20 -5.45
N VAL A 21 -23.99 -18.12 -5.21
CA VAL A 21 -23.03 -19.15 -5.59
C VAL A 21 -22.89 -20.18 -4.46
N SER A 22 -22.48 -21.40 -4.78
CA SER A 22 -22.12 -22.39 -3.75
C SER A 22 -20.94 -21.89 -2.91
N SER A 23 -20.81 -22.40 -1.68
CA SER A 23 -19.68 -22.08 -0.79
C SER A 23 -18.32 -22.39 -1.43
N THR A 24 -18.24 -23.46 -2.23
CA THR A 24 -17.04 -23.85 -2.98
C THR A 24 -16.70 -22.85 -4.08
N ALA A 25 -17.69 -22.41 -4.86
CA ALA A 25 -17.50 -21.39 -5.89
C ALA A 25 -17.11 -20.03 -5.29
N HIS A 26 -17.70 -19.64 -4.15
CA HIS A 26 -17.32 -18.42 -3.44
C HIS A 26 -15.87 -18.47 -2.95
N SER A 27 -15.44 -19.60 -2.37
CA SER A 27 -14.07 -19.81 -1.90
C SER A 27 -13.06 -19.79 -3.04
N ALA A 28 -13.41 -20.39 -4.18
CA ALA A 28 -12.56 -20.35 -5.38
C ALA A 28 -12.43 -18.92 -5.92
N LEU A 29 -13.53 -18.17 -6.01
CA LEU A 29 -13.52 -16.81 -6.53
C LEU A 29 -12.70 -15.85 -5.65
N THR A 30 -12.86 -15.96 -4.32
CA THR A 30 -12.08 -15.17 -3.36
C THR A 30 -10.60 -15.55 -3.37
N ALA A 31 -10.27 -16.84 -3.54
CA ALA A 31 -8.89 -17.28 -3.71
C ALA A 31 -8.26 -16.74 -5.01
N MET A 32 -9.01 -16.72 -6.11
CA MET A 32 -8.55 -16.13 -7.38
C MET A 32 -8.34 -14.62 -7.26
N ALA A 33 -9.26 -13.91 -6.61
CA ALA A 33 -9.11 -12.47 -6.34
C ALA A 33 -7.87 -12.18 -5.50
N ARG A 34 -7.59 -13.00 -4.48
CA ARG A 34 -6.38 -12.89 -3.66
C ARG A 34 -5.11 -13.12 -4.49
N LYS A 35 -5.08 -14.16 -5.32
CA LYS A 35 -3.94 -14.43 -6.23
C LYS A 35 -3.68 -13.27 -7.18
N ALA A 36 -4.73 -12.68 -7.76
CA ALA A 36 -4.61 -11.52 -8.64
C ALA A 36 -4.04 -10.30 -7.89
N ALA A 37 -4.50 -10.05 -6.66
CA ALA A 37 -3.96 -8.97 -5.83
C ALA A 37 -2.49 -9.18 -5.47
N ASP A 38 -2.09 -10.40 -5.08
CA ASP A 38 -0.70 -10.73 -4.76
C ASP A 38 0.20 -10.57 -6.00
N ALA A 39 -0.28 -10.98 -7.18
CA ALA A 39 0.42 -10.78 -8.45
C ALA A 39 0.60 -9.30 -8.80
N ALA A 40 -0.44 -8.47 -8.59
CA ALA A 40 -0.37 -7.02 -8.82
C ALA A 40 0.68 -6.34 -7.91
N ILE A 41 0.80 -6.77 -6.65
CA ILE A 41 1.86 -6.29 -5.74
C ILE A 41 3.25 -6.67 -6.29
N GLY A 42 3.40 -7.89 -6.78
CA GLY A 42 4.63 -8.35 -7.44
C GLY A 42 5.00 -7.50 -8.66
N ALA A 43 4.05 -7.27 -9.56
CA ALA A 43 4.23 -6.43 -10.74
C ALA A 43 4.62 -4.99 -10.38
N THR A 44 3.98 -4.41 -9.37
CA THR A 44 4.30 -3.07 -8.87
C THR A 44 5.74 -2.97 -8.36
N LYS A 45 6.23 -3.99 -7.62
CA LYS A 45 7.63 -4.03 -7.16
C LYS A 45 8.61 -4.05 -8.34
N GLN A 46 8.33 -4.85 -9.37
CA GLN A 46 9.18 -4.92 -10.56
C GLN A 46 9.21 -3.58 -11.31
N ALA A 47 8.06 -2.96 -11.52
CA ALA A 47 7.97 -1.64 -12.15
C ALA A 47 8.76 -0.57 -11.37
N LEU A 48 8.71 -0.60 -10.03
CA LEU A 48 9.49 0.32 -9.19
C LEU A 48 11.00 0.10 -9.32
N LEU A 49 11.46 -1.16 -9.35
CA LEU A 49 12.88 -1.48 -9.57
C LEU A 49 13.35 -1.02 -10.95
N GLU A 50 12.53 -1.26 -11.97
CA GLU A 50 12.84 -0.86 -13.34
C GLU A 50 12.93 0.67 -13.48
N MET A 51 11.95 1.39 -12.94
CA MET A 51 11.95 2.85 -12.94
C MET A 51 13.05 3.43 -12.06
N GLY A 52 13.35 2.78 -10.94
CA GLY A 52 14.49 3.15 -10.11
C GLY A 52 15.79 3.10 -10.91
N ARG A 53 16.06 1.97 -11.56
CA ARG A 53 17.23 1.82 -12.44
C ARG A 53 17.24 2.84 -13.58
N LYS A 54 16.12 3.04 -14.28
CA LYS A 54 16.01 3.98 -15.41
C LYS A 54 16.31 5.42 -15.00
N HIS A 55 15.93 5.80 -13.78
CA HIS A 55 16.08 7.16 -13.28
C HIS A 55 17.23 7.32 -12.27
N GLY A 56 18.15 6.34 -12.19
CA GLY A 56 19.30 6.39 -11.27
C GLY A 56 18.89 6.54 -9.80
N ARG A 57 17.76 5.94 -9.39
CA ARG A 57 17.28 5.91 -8.00
C ARG A 57 17.57 4.55 -7.39
N ASP A 58 18.05 4.58 -6.16
CA ASP A 58 18.21 3.38 -5.34
C ASP A 58 16.85 2.97 -4.74
N VAL A 59 16.34 1.82 -5.16
CA VAL A 59 15.09 1.23 -4.66
C VAL A 59 15.45 -0.03 -3.88
N ARG A 60 15.34 0.04 -2.55
CA ARG A 60 15.68 -1.07 -1.64
C ARG A 60 14.43 -1.82 -1.19
N LEU A 61 14.39 -3.12 -1.45
CA LEU A 61 13.37 -3.99 -0.90
C LEU A 61 13.70 -4.32 0.56
N VAL A 62 12.77 -4.01 1.46
CA VAL A 62 12.87 -4.34 2.89
C VAL A 62 12.00 -5.55 3.19
N HIS A 63 12.52 -6.46 4.02
CA HIS A 63 11.75 -7.61 4.48
C HIS A 63 10.55 -7.15 5.34
N PRO A 64 9.31 -7.52 4.99
CA PRO A 64 8.10 -6.96 5.60
C PRO A 64 7.78 -7.51 7.00
N THR A 65 8.46 -8.58 7.41
CA THR A 65 8.07 -9.33 8.60
C THR A 65 8.26 -8.53 9.89
N HIS A 66 7.23 -8.52 10.73
CA HIS A 66 7.21 -7.87 12.06
C HIS A 66 7.37 -6.34 12.07
N THR A 67 7.25 -5.65 10.93
CA THR A 67 7.39 -4.18 10.88
C THR A 67 6.36 -3.43 11.73
N THR A 68 5.19 -4.02 11.94
CA THR A 68 4.12 -3.47 12.78
C THR A 68 4.27 -3.78 14.28
N MET A 69 5.23 -4.65 14.65
CA MET A 69 5.47 -5.08 16.03
C MET A 69 6.79 -4.57 16.59
N ASP A 70 7.78 -4.34 15.72
CA ASP A 70 9.08 -3.81 16.13
C ASP A 70 8.98 -2.30 16.42
N CYS A 71 9.69 -1.84 17.46
CA CYS A 71 9.78 -0.43 17.80
C CYS A 71 10.84 0.27 16.94
N ALA A 72 10.48 1.37 16.28
CA ALA A 72 11.44 2.17 15.52
C ALA A 72 12.51 2.87 16.38
N THR A 73 12.26 3.06 17.68
CA THR A 73 13.16 3.80 18.59
C THR A 73 14.18 2.88 19.26
N CYS A 74 13.74 1.74 19.80
CA CYS A 74 14.61 0.85 20.58
C CYS A 74 14.79 -0.56 19.97
N GLY A 75 14.11 -0.87 18.86
CA GLY A 75 14.18 -2.19 18.22
C GLY A 75 13.45 -3.31 18.97
N ALA A 76 12.84 -3.04 20.13
CA ALA A 76 12.09 -4.05 20.88
C ALA A 76 10.87 -4.54 20.08
N ARG A 77 10.65 -5.85 20.11
CA ARG A 77 9.50 -6.49 19.45
C ARG A 77 8.35 -6.69 20.43
N THR A 78 7.16 -6.21 20.07
CA THR A 78 5.95 -6.51 20.81
C THR A 78 5.59 -7.99 20.67
N LYS A 79 5.28 -8.65 21.80
CA LYS A 79 4.93 -10.09 21.84
C LYS A 79 3.57 -10.40 21.22
N HIS A 80 2.65 -9.43 21.26
CA HIS A 80 1.30 -9.57 20.74
C HIS A 80 1.14 -8.73 19.47
N ALA A 81 0.47 -9.30 18.47
CA ALA A 81 0.04 -8.54 17.32
C ALA A 81 -1.04 -7.56 17.77
N LEU A 82 -0.79 -6.26 17.59
CA LEU A 82 -1.81 -5.26 17.91
C LEU A 82 -2.98 -5.40 16.91
N PRO A 83 -4.25 -5.37 17.35
CA PRO A 83 -5.42 -5.45 16.48
C PRO A 83 -5.45 -4.36 15.41
N LEU A 84 -6.03 -4.59 14.23
CA LEU A 84 -6.07 -3.59 13.15
C LEU A 84 -6.79 -2.28 13.54
N SER A 85 -7.71 -2.34 14.52
CA SER A 85 -8.42 -1.17 15.04
C SER A 85 -7.53 -0.21 15.84
N GLU A 86 -6.41 -0.70 16.37
CA GLU A 86 -5.53 0.10 17.22
C GLU A 86 -4.56 0.93 16.36
N ARG A 87 -4.86 2.22 16.18
CA ARG A 87 -4.08 3.11 15.30
C ARG A 87 -2.81 3.66 15.94
N THR A 88 -2.70 3.60 17.27
CA THR A 88 -1.55 4.07 18.03
C THR A 88 -0.68 2.89 18.43
N TYR A 89 0.60 2.94 18.07
CA TYR A 89 1.61 2.01 18.56
C TYR A 89 2.25 2.59 19.81
N THR A 90 2.22 1.82 20.91
CA THR A 90 2.91 2.16 22.15
C THR A 90 3.89 1.05 22.51
N CYS A 91 5.17 1.38 22.60
CA CYS A 91 6.20 0.42 22.95
C CYS A 91 6.19 0.13 24.46
N THR A 92 6.10 -1.13 24.84
CA THR A 92 6.16 -1.55 26.25
C THR A 92 7.56 -1.52 26.85
N ALA A 93 8.61 -1.43 26.02
CA ALA A 93 10.00 -1.42 26.49
C ALA A 93 10.55 -0.01 26.73
N CYS A 94 10.26 0.95 25.84
CA CYS A 94 10.80 2.31 25.93
C CYS A 94 9.73 3.41 26.06
N GLY A 95 8.44 3.06 26.05
CA GLY A 95 7.34 4.02 26.17
C GLY A 95 7.08 4.88 24.93
N ALA A 96 7.82 4.68 23.83
CA ALA A 96 7.61 5.44 22.60
C ALA A 96 6.18 5.22 22.05
N ALA A 97 5.46 6.32 21.82
CA ALA A 97 4.12 6.32 21.26
C ALA A 97 4.10 7.05 19.91
N SER A 98 3.53 6.43 18.88
CA SER A 98 3.33 7.06 17.57
C SER A 98 2.23 6.35 16.79
N PRO A 99 1.65 6.96 15.73
CA PRO A 99 0.77 6.24 14.83
C PRO A 99 1.45 4.98 14.28
N ARG A 100 0.74 3.86 14.25
CA ARG A 100 1.27 2.55 13.86
C ARG A 100 1.97 2.57 12.51
N ASP A 101 1.38 3.25 11.53
CA ASP A 101 1.93 3.32 10.17
C ASP A 101 3.23 4.14 10.14
N LYS A 102 3.33 5.20 10.97
CA LYS A 102 4.57 5.98 11.12
C LYS A 102 5.68 5.18 11.81
N ASN A 103 5.35 4.42 12.86
CA ASN A 103 6.30 3.50 13.48
C ASN A 103 6.81 2.47 12.45
N SER A 104 5.88 1.84 11.72
CA SER A 104 6.20 0.81 10.72
C SER A 104 7.09 1.37 9.60
N ALA A 105 6.81 2.59 9.12
CA ALA A 105 7.63 3.27 8.12
C ALA A 105 9.05 3.55 8.64
N ARG A 106 9.19 4.01 9.91
CA ARG A 106 10.50 4.23 10.53
C ARG A 106 11.28 2.94 10.76
N VAL A 107 10.60 1.84 11.12
CA VAL A 107 11.23 0.50 11.18
C VAL A 107 11.74 0.08 9.81
N MET A 108 10.95 0.28 8.75
CA MET A 108 11.37 -0.03 7.38
C MET A 108 12.58 0.81 6.96
N LEU A 109 12.59 2.10 7.29
CA LEU A 109 13.70 3.01 7.04
C LEU A 109 14.99 2.55 7.74
N ALA A 110 14.89 2.23 9.04
CA ALA A 110 16.02 1.72 9.82
C ALA A 110 16.58 0.42 9.23
N ARG A 111 15.71 -0.51 8.82
CA ARG A 111 16.12 -1.77 8.16
C ARG A 111 16.75 -1.56 6.79
N ALA A 112 16.37 -0.52 6.05
CA ALA A 112 16.98 -0.17 4.77
C ALA A 112 18.42 0.39 4.93
N GLY A 113 18.87 0.65 6.17
CA GLY A 113 20.16 1.27 6.47
C GLY A 113 20.22 2.74 6.04
N LEU A 114 19.07 3.39 5.86
CA LEU A 114 19.00 4.79 5.49
C LEU A 114 18.88 5.62 6.78
N ASN A 115 19.91 6.40 7.09
CA ASN A 115 19.83 7.44 8.11
C ASN A 115 19.67 8.79 7.39
N PRO A 116 18.44 9.30 7.21
CA PRO A 116 18.28 10.61 6.62
C PRO A 116 18.78 11.65 7.63
N ALA A 117 19.98 12.19 7.39
CA ALA A 117 20.39 13.44 8.00
C ALA A 117 19.49 14.56 7.43
N GLY A 118 18.31 14.75 8.02
CA GLY A 118 17.46 15.94 7.84
C GLY A 118 16.91 16.25 6.43
N ILE A 119 17.12 15.38 5.43
CA ILE A 119 16.66 15.61 4.05
C ILE A 119 15.26 15.03 3.79
N GLU A 120 14.25 15.54 4.48
CA GLU A 120 12.86 15.36 4.02
C GLU A 120 12.58 16.37 2.89
N GLY A 121 12.25 15.88 1.69
CA GLY A 121 11.62 16.69 0.64
C GLY A 121 12.51 17.19 -0.50
N ILE A 122 13.82 16.94 -0.50
CA ILE A 122 14.65 17.26 -1.67
C ILE A 122 14.41 16.21 -2.74
N ARG A 123 13.77 16.61 -3.86
CA ARG A 123 13.80 15.81 -5.09
C ARG A 123 15.28 15.72 -5.50
N PRO A 124 15.89 14.53 -5.50
CA PRO A 124 17.26 14.43 -5.98
C PRO A 124 17.28 14.79 -7.47
N SER A 125 18.40 15.31 -7.98
CA SER A 125 18.51 15.66 -9.40
C SER A 125 18.07 14.48 -10.27
N GLY A 126 17.35 14.77 -11.37
CA GLY A 126 16.91 13.74 -12.31
C GLY A 126 18.10 13.03 -12.95
N ALA A 127 17.90 11.80 -13.43
CA ALA A 127 18.90 11.16 -14.26
C ALA A 127 19.21 12.05 -15.49
N PRO A 128 20.48 12.13 -15.93
CA PRO A 128 20.82 12.78 -17.19
C PRO A 128 19.98 12.14 -18.30
N LEU A 129 19.24 12.96 -19.05
CA LEU A 129 18.57 12.48 -20.25
C LEU A 129 19.65 12.10 -21.27
N PRO A 130 19.47 11.03 -22.06
CA PRO A 130 20.40 10.73 -23.14
C PRO A 130 20.45 11.93 -24.09
N GLU A 131 21.67 12.38 -24.43
CA GLU A 131 21.86 13.42 -25.44
C GLU A 131 21.22 12.96 -26.75
N ALA A 132 20.35 13.81 -27.31
CA ALA A 132 19.82 13.59 -28.64
C ALA A 132 20.99 13.69 -29.63
N ALA A 133 21.16 12.63 -30.44
CA ALA A 133 22.18 12.54 -31.48
C ALA A 133 22.03 13.60 -32.57
#